data_AF-A0A7W8B3R2-F1
#
_entry.id   AF-A0A7W8B3R2-F1
#
_cell.length_a   1.000
_cell.length_b   1.000
_cell.length_c   1.000
_cell.angle_alpha   90.00
_cell.angle_beta   90.00
_cell.angle_gamma   90.00
#
_symmetry.space_group_name_H-M   'P 1'
#
loop_
_entity.id
_entity.type
_entity.pdbx_description
1 polymer ?
#
loop_
_entity_poly.entity_id
_entity_poly.type
_entity_poly.pdbx_seq_one_letter_code
_entity_poly.pdbx_strand_id
1 'polypeptide(L)'
;MAGARKSNPAGSTNSLRGDVLRVLGAVKVATAEQIQQLTAPHLTYRHTDKTTRSERKQARCAAHLGALSDLRKHGLVENGGKTSGGDTLRNLTPAGLRAASYELGRPLGDMGGPARGAGRSGASHPMAVNEAVRALLRPKPDLALLAGEPPQALAAARAAAEGPAGLGTLASYATEVALPATGTWSTPGKGGAQADIVLTAPEDEVPLLFVEVDNCYETGQVLAAKIEKYMRFFQRQVKDSDGTERPMWRTRWWVPDETTVDSPHPPVLLVFNRLGPRNPETTVRQLAELTRRHWQGTADEDGTHWYNGKIPLMFTTMKFLQEHGPTGPVFRRFGRRQDQTLLDAIGNARLELRVAQQRAAYRARRREHEEHLRRLAEQRRAAAEREEQLLKAEREARRPVCATCGSRFTDERWEAVEPAGWGAAKDSHPQLCDGCKQTATAAAASPAARTPEHQEPEGGGAGRHDFRRNTRRPVCTECGADFTDERWRAVERVGWDASPGLRPTLCGDCDRRYETDGKQAWPGEPGSEEPGPGRAHAEGRSPDCGPRLVPSADLTGQAHCAVGSRQALRPVRHHAPSAAGRLVAAAGQSARPEARMSTANNGVFALSAERFSRAGAAAEM
;
A
#
# COMPACT_ATOMS: atom_id res chain seq x y z
N MET A 1 24.05 -16.82 28.24
CA MET A 1 24.42 -18.21 27.88
C MET A 1 25.75 -18.21 27.12
N ALA A 2 26.87 -18.06 27.83
CA ALA A 2 28.21 -18.19 27.26
C ALA A 2 28.81 -19.53 27.70
N GLY A 3 29.13 -20.39 26.73
CA GLY A 3 29.70 -21.71 26.95
C GLY A 3 30.25 -22.24 25.65
N ALA A 4 31.45 -22.83 25.68
CA ALA A 4 32.21 -23.15 24.48
C ALA A 4 31.45 -24.16 23.58
N ARG A 5 31.01 -23.68 22.40
CA ARG A 5 30.33 -24.52 21.41
C ARG A 5 31.37 -25.41 20.73
N LYS A 6 31.39 -26.71 21.04
CA LYS A 6 32.04 -27.70 20.16
C LYS A 6 31.40 -27.61 18.79
N SER A 7 32.19 -27.27 17.77
CA SER A 7 31.78 -27.20 16.37
C SER A 7 31.51 -28.61 15.83
N ASN A 8 30.29 -29.10 16.04
CA ASN A 8 29.78 -30.24 15.30
C ASN A 8 29.86 -29.90 13.80
N PRO A 9 30.54 -30.68 12.94
CA PRO A 9 30.75 -30.34 11.52
C PRO A 9 29.45 -30.30 10.70
N ALA A 10 28.34 -30.85 11.21
CA ALA A 10 26.99 -30.67 10.68
C ALA A 10 26.07 -29.94 11.69
N GLY A 11 26.63 -28.94 12.38
CA GLY A 11 26.07 -28.37 13.60
C GLY A 11 24.84 -27.46 13.44
N SER A 12 23.91 -27.59 14.38
CA SER A 12 22.84 -26.61 14.64
C SER A 12 23.46 -25.23 14.97
N THR A 13 23.20 -24.22 14.14
CA THR A 13 23.59 -22.82 14.39
C THR A 13 22.40 -22.01 14.90
N ASN A 14 22.61 -20.76 15.32
CA ASN A 14 21.49 -19.86 15.63
C ASN A 14 20.65 -19.59 14.36
N SER A 15 21.29 -19.28 13.23
CA SER A 15 20.59 -19.03 11.95
C SER A 15 19.73 -20.22 11.53
N LEU A 16 20.30 -21.42 11.46
CA LEU A 16 19.56 -22.62 11.02
C LEU A 16 18.37 -22.96 11.93
N ARG A 17 18.40 -22.52 13.19
CA ARG A 17 17.25 -22.65 14.10
C ARG A 17 16.21 -21.57 13.85
N GLY A 18 16.61 -20.32 13.64
CA GLY A 18 15.72 -19.25 13.17
C GLY A 18 15.06 -19.63 11.83
N ASP A 19 15.81 -20.18 10.88
CA ASP A 19 15.32 -20.67 9.58
C ASP A 19 14.20 -21.72 9.73
N VAL A 20 14.41 -22.73 10.58
CA VAL A 20 13.39 -23.73 10.92
C VAL A 20 12.17 -23.10 11.61
N LEU A 21 12.39 -22.19 12.56
CA LEU A 21 11.31 -21.50 13.28
C LEU A 21 10.47 -20.62 12.34
N ARG A 22 11.12 -19.84 11.45
CA ARG A 22 10.46 -18.99 10.45
C ARG A 22 9.64 -19.81 9.46
N VAL A 23 10.20 -20.89 8.89
CA VAL A 23 9.43 -21.75 7.96
C VAL A 23 8.26 -22.41 8.65
N LEU A 24 8.47 -23.08 9.78
CA LEU A 24 7.38 -23.78 10.47
C LEU A 24 6.38 -22.80 11.14
N GLY A 25 6.77 -21.56 11.39
CA GLY A 25 5.86 -20.48 11.80
C GLY A 25 4.94 -20.04 10.68
N ALA A 26 5.49 -19.85 9.47
CA ALA A 26 4.73 -19.48 8.27
C ALA A 26 3.82 -20.63 7.80
N VAL A 27 4.36 -21.83 7.57
CA VAL A 27 3.68 -22.94 6.87
C VAL A 27 3.17 -24.08 7.77
N LYS A 28 3.37 -23.99 9.09
CA LYS A 28 2.97 -24.95 10.16
C LYS A 28 3.60 -26.33 10.13
N VAL A 29 3.74 -26.97 8.96
CA VAL A 29 4.30 -28.32 8.81
C VAL A 29 5.14 -28.46 7.54
N ALA A 30 6.37 -28.97 7.64
CA ALA A 30 7.27 -29.13 6.50
C ALA A 30 8.21 -30.35 6.63
N THR A 31 8.82 -30.75 5.52
CA THR A 31 10.00 -31.64 5.52
C THR A 31 11.30 -30.83 5.66
N ALA A 32 12.41 -31.47 6.02
CA ALA A 32 13.72 -30.81 6.05
C ALA A 32 14.16 -30.28 4.66
N GLU A 33 13.76 -30.96 3.58
CA GLU A 33 14.04 -30.53 2.21
C GLU A 33 13.25 -29.27 1.83
N GLN A 34 11.98 -29.15 2.24
CA GLN A 34 11.21 -27.92 2.03
C GLN A 34 11.74 -26.74 2.86
N ILE A 35 12.17 -26.96 4.11
CA ILE A 35 12.80 -25.91 4.93
C ILE A 35 14.11 -25.44 4.26
N GLN A 36 14.96 -26.37 3.79
CA GLN A 36 16.18 -26.04 3.04
C GLN A 36 15.87 -25.24 1.76
N GLN A 37 14.87 -25.64 0.98
CA GLN A 37 14.51 -24.94 -0.26
C GLN A 37 13.96 -23.53 -0.02
N LEU A 38 13.28 -23.28 1.11
CA LEU A 38 12.73 -21.98 1.47
C LEU A 38 13.75 -21.00 2.09
N THR A 39 14.82 -21.51 2.71
CA THR A 39 15.77 -20.68 3.51
C THR A 39 17.21 -20.72 3.03
N ALA A 40 17.64 -21.82 2.42
CA ALA A 40 18.96 -22.01 1.85
C ALA A 40 18.86 -22.63 0.43
N PRO A 41 18.15 -21.99 -0.52
CA PRO A 41 17.95 -22.51 -1.88
C PRO A 41 19.25 -22.79 -2.63
N HIS A 42 20.36 -22.11 -2.30
CA HIS A 42 21.69 -22.41 -2.85
C HIS A 42 22.11 -23.87 -2.60
N LEU A 43 21.79 -24.46 -1.45
CA LEU A 43 22.12 -25.86 -1.14
C LEU A 43 21.49 -26.83 -2.15
N THR A 44 20.37 -26.47 -2.80
CA THR A 44 19.73 -27.28 -3.85
C THR A 44 20.69 -27.66 -4.98
N TYR A 45 21.65 -26.78 -5.30
CA TYR A 45 22.62 -26.89 -6.39
C TYR A 45 23.95 -27.52 -5.96
N ARG A 46 24.20 -27.64 -4.65
CA ARG A 46 25.40 -28.30 -4.11
C ARG A 46 25.30 -29.83 -4.16
N HIS A 47 26.44 -30.49 -3.96
CA HIS A 47 26.55 -31.95 -3.85
C HIS A 47 26.08 -32.71 -5.11
N THR A 48 26.29 -32.10 -6.29
CA THR A 48 25.99 -32.71 -7.59
C THR A 48 26.89 -33.91 -7.91
N ASP A 49 27.99 -34.09 -7.16
CA ASP A 49 28.91 -35.21 -7.20
C ASP A 49 28.31 -36.54 -6.70
N LYS A 50 27.32 -36.51 -5.79
CA LYS A 50 26.75 -37.75 -5.23
C LYS A 50 25.88 -38.45 -6.26
N THR A 51 26.09 -39.75 -6.45
CA THR A 51 25.46 -40.56 -7.50
C THR A 51 23.94 -40.68 -7.33
N THR A 52 23.42 -41.02 -6.15
CA THR A 52 21.97 -41.19 -5.96
C THR A 52 21.26 -39.89 -5.55
N ARG A 53 19.98 -39.78 -5.94
CA ARG A 53 19.10 -38.70 -5.46
C ARG A 53 18.95 -38.70 -3.92
N SER A 54 19.07 -39.87 -3.28
CA SER A 54 18.96 -40.00 -1.83
C SER A 54 20.14 -39.33 -1.11
N GLU A 55 21.37 -39.62 -1.53
CA GLU A 55 22.58 -39.00 -0.98
C GLU A 55 22.59 -37.50 -1.23
N ARG A 56 22.22 -37.04 -2.44
CA ARG A 56 22.05 -35.61 -2.74
C ARG A 56 21.04 -34.96 -1.80
N LYS A 57 19.89 -35.59 -1.53
CA LYS A 57 18.91 -35.08 -0.56
C LYS A 57 19.47 -35.05 0.86
N GLN A 58 20.09 -36.14 1.32
CA GLN A 58 20.63 -36.26 2.67
C GLN A 58 21.73 -35.24 2.96
N ALA A 59 22.68 -35.05 2.03
CA ALA A 59 23.75 -34.06 2.17
C ALA A 59 23.20 -32.63 2.25
N ARG A 60 22.35 -32.23 1.29
CA ARG A 60 21.75 -30.88 1.24
C ARG A 60 20.86 -30.57 2.45
N CYS A 61 20.19 -31.58 3.03
CA CYS A 61 19.34 -31.41 4.21
C CYS A 61 20.06 -31.56 5.56
N ALA A 62 21.35 -31.95 5.59
CA ALA A 62 22.03 -32.36 6.83
C ALA A 62 22.03 -31.27 7.92
N ALA A 63 22.29 -30.02 7.54
CA ALA A 63 22.33 -28.88 8.44
C ALA A 63 20.95 -28.59 9.08
N HIS A 64 19.89 -28.55 8.26
CA HIS A 64 18.51 -28.36 8.74
C HIS A 64 18.02 -29.55 9.58
N LEU A 65 18.41 -30.78 9.26
CA LEU A 65 18.15 -31.97 10.10
C LEU A 65 18.84 -31.86 11.47
N GLY A 66 20.06 -31.31 11.52
CA GLY A 66 20.76 -30.97 12.76
C GLY A 66 19.98 -29.97 13.61
N ALA A 67 19.58 -28.83 13.02
CA ALA A 67 18.80 -27.79 13.69
C ALA A 67 17.42 -28.28 14.16
N LEU A 68 16.72 -29.09 13.35
CA LEU A 68 15.46 -29.74 13.72
C LEU A 68 15.61 -30.70 14.91
N SER A 69 16.70 -31.48 14.94
CA SER A 69 16.96 -32.39 16.06
C SER A 69 17.26 -31.63 17.36
N ASP A 70 17.96 -30.50 17.26
CA ASP A 70 18.30 -29.62 18.37
C ASP A 70 17.09 -28.86 18.93
N LEU A 71 16.27 -28.24 18.07
CA LEU A 71 14.99 -27.61 18.45
C LEU A 71 14.02 -28.61 19.09
N ARG A 72 14.05 -29.88 18.66
CA ARG A 72 13.29 -30.96 19.29
C ARG A 72 13.80 -31.32 20.69
N LYS A 73 15.11 -31.32 20.93
CA LYS A 73 15.67 -31.50 22.30
C LYS A 73 15.23 -30.38 23.24
N HIS A 74 15.06 -29.16 22.71
CA HIS A 74 14.51 -28.01 23.44
C HIS A 74 12.97 -27.95 23.46
N GLY A 75 12.26 -28.97 22.99
CA GLY A 75 10.79 -29.03 23.03
C GLY A 75 10.07 -28.03 22.13
N LEU A 76 10.74 -27.43 21.15
CA LEU A 76 10.19 -26.43 20.23
C LEU A 76 9.62 -27.05 18.94
N VAL A 77 10.16 -28.20 18.51
CA VAL A 77 9.74 -28.93 17.29
C VAL A 77 9.42 -30.38 17.63
N GLU A 78 8.37 -30.95 17.03
CA GLU A 78 7.98 -32.36 17.21
C GLU A 78 8.00 -33.17 15.88
N ASN A 79 7.44 -34.38 15.89
CA ASN A 79 7.25 -35.23 14.70
C ASN A 79 5.81 -35.06 14.19
N GLY A 80 5.61 -34.45 13.02
CA GLY A 80 4.28 -34.26 12.43
C GLY A 80 3.68 -35.50 11.75
N GLY A 81 4.42 -36.62 11.76
CA GLY A 81 4.12 -37.84 11.01
C GLY A 81 5.09 -38.01 9.82
N LYS A 82 4.61 -38.58 8.71
CA LYS A 82 5.38 -38.73 7.47
C LYS A 82 4.58 -38.27 6.25
N THR A 83 5.28 -37.95 5.15
CA THR A 83 4.65 -37.85 3.83
C THR A 83 4.33 -39.24 3.28
N SER A 84 3.52 -39.32 2.21
CA SER A 84 3.34 -40.56 1.43
C SER A 84 4.66 -41.12 0.87
N GLY A 85 5.64 -40.26 0.59
CA GLY A 85 7.01 -40.63 0.21
C GLY A 85 7.92 -41.04 1.38
N GLY A 86 7.41 -41.10 2.61
CA GLY A 86 8.13 -41.55 3.80
C GLY A 86 9.00 -40.50 4.51
N ASP A 87 9.10 -39.27 3.96
CA ASP A 87 9.83 -38.16 4.60
C ASP A 87 9.23 -37.80 5.96
N THR A 88 10.08 -37.51 6.94
CA THR A 88 9.60 -37.11 8.28
C THR A 88 9.11 -35.66 8.27
N LEU A 89 7.85 -35.46 8.67
CA LEU A 89 7.25 -34.15 8.82
C LEU A 89 7.60 -33.52 10.17
N ARG A 90 7.68 -32.19 10.18
CA ARG A 90 8.08 -31.37 11.33
C ARG A 90 7.07 -30.26 11.53
N ASN A 91 6.66 -30.04 12.77
CA ASN A 91 5.76 -28.95 13.16
C ASN A 91 6.21 -28.36 14.51
N LEU A 92 5.77 -27.15 14.80
CA LEU A 92 6.06 -26.48 16.07
C LEU A 92 5.15 -26.98 17.20
N THR A 93 5.72 -27.02 18.40
CA THR A 93 4.95 -27.11 19.66
C THR A 93 4.39 -25.73 20.03
N PRO A 94 3.51 -25.60 21.05
CA PRO A 94 3.10 -24.29 21.55
C PRO A 94 4.24 -23.40 22.07
N ALA A 95 5.37 -23.99 22.48
CA ALA A 95 6.58 -23.24 22.81
C ALA A 95 7.35 -22.84 21.54
N GLY A 96 7.42 -23.72 20.53
CA GLY A 96 7.97 -23.40 19.21
C GLY A 96 7.23 -22.29 18.48
N LEU A 97 5.90 -22.23 18.58
CA LEU A 97 5.09 -21.14 18.02
C LEU A 97 5.41 -19.79 18.65
N ARG A 98 5.71 -19.75 19.96
CA ARG A 98 6.21 -18.52 20.62
C ARG A 98 7.61 -18.15 20.17
N ALA A 99 8.51 -19.11 20.01
CA ALA A 99 9.85 -18.83 19.47
C ALA A 99 9.77 -18.29 18.04
N ALA A 100 8.95 -18.91 17.19
CA ALA A 100 8.72 -18.47 15.81
C ALA A 100 7.97 -17.14 15.68
N SER A 101 7.18 -16.73 16.67
CA SER A 101 6.49 -15.43 16.65
C SER A 101 7.49 -14.27 16.76
N TYR A 102 8.53 -14.41 17.59
CA TYR A 102 9.65 -13.46 17.64
C TYR A 102 10.47 -13.48 16.34
N GLU A 103 10.83 -14.65 15.81
CA GLU A 103 11.64 -14.81 14.58
C GLU A 103 10.93 -14.30 13.31
N LEU A 104 9.60 -14.14 13.34
CA LEU A 104 8.79 -13.57 12.27
C LEU A 104 8.27 -12.15 12.57
N GLY A 105 8.60 -11.56 13.72
CA GLY A 105 8.10 -10.24 14.13
C GLY A 105 6.57 -10.16 14.26
N ARG A 106 5.90 -11.30 14.49
CA ARG A 106 4.43 -11.45 14.37
C ARG A 106 3.79 -11.73 15.74
N PRO A 107 2.62 -11.15 16.08
CA PRO A 107 1.92 -11.48 17.32
C PRO A 107 1.55 -12.97 17.42
N LEU A 108 1.56 -13.54 18.63
CA LEU A 108 1.26 -14.96 18.83
C LEU A 108 -0.17 -15.36 18.39
N GLY A 109 -1.14 -14.46 18.51
CA GLY A 109 -2.50 -14.69 18.00
C GLY A 109 -2.53 -14.92 16.48
N ASP A 110 -1.64 -14.26 15.74
CA ASP A 110 -1.53 -14.38 14.29
C ASP A 110 -0.74 -15.60 13.81
N MET A 111 -0.06 -16.30 14.74
CA MET A 111 0.63 -17.55 14.45
C MET A 111 -0.33 -18.74 14.31
N GLY A 112 -1.56 -18.64 14.83
CA GLY A 112 -2.56 -19.70 14.79
C GLY A 112 -2.19 -20.94 15.62
N GLY A 113 -2.86 -22.05 15.34
CA GLY A 113 -2.66 -23.32 16.06
C GLY A 113 -1.51 -24.19 15.51
N PRO A 114 -0.99 -25.13 16.31
CA PRO A 114 -0.04 -26.14 15.83
C PRO A 114 -0.75 -27.18 14.95
N ALA A 115 -0.14 -27.55 13.81
CA ALA A 115 -0.69 -28.50 12.83
C ALA A 115 -0.68 -29.98 13.30
N ARG A 116 -1.40 -30.26 14.38
CA ARG A 116 -1.51 -31.59 15.00
C ARG A 116 -2.16 -32.59 14.05
N GLY A 117 -1.44 -33.67 13.77
CA GLY A 117 -1.97 -34.83 13.03
C GLY A 117 -1.91 -34.73 11.51
N ALA A 118 -1.32 -33.68 10.92
CA ALA A 118 -1.23 -33.49 9.46
C ALA A 118 -0.67 -34.71 8.71
N GLY A 119 0.33 -35.40 9.26
CA GLY A 119 0.92 -36.60 8.68
C GLY A 119 0.13 -37.90 8.85
N ARG A 120 -1.06 -37.90 9.45
CA ARG A 120 -1.92 -39.12 9.56
C ARG A 120 -2.40 -39.64 8.21
N SER A 121 -2.52 -38.76 7.21
CA SER A 121 -2.95 -39.05 5.83
C SER A 121 -1.85 -38.78 4.79
N GLY A 122 -0.58 -38.75 5.21
CA GLY A 122 0.54 -38.43 4.31
C GLY A 122 0.69 -36.94 3.95
N ALA A 123 -0.11 -36.06 4.56
CA ALA A 123 -0.07 -34.60 4.43
C ALA A 123 -0.11 -34.02 3.00
N SER A 124 -0.76 -34.70 2.04
CA SER A 124 -0.82 -34.27 0.63
C SER A 124 -1.33 -32.84 0.42
N HIS A 125 -2.26 -32.37 1.26
CA HIS A 125 -2.76 -30.99 1.23
C HIS A 125 -1.74 -29.96 1.77
N PRO A 126 -1.27 -30.01 3.04
CA PRO A 126 -0.20 -29.12 3.50
C PRO A 126 1.06 -29.13 2.64
N MET A 127 1.43 -30.28 2.05
CA MET A 127 2.56 -30.32 1.11
C MET A 127 2.26 -29.51 -0.16
N ALA A 128 1.06 -29.60 -0.75
CA ALA A 128 0.67 -28.76 -1.88
C ALA A 128 0.64 -27.26 -1.52
N VAL A 129 0.19 -26.90 -0.32
CA VAL A 129 0.24 -25.53 0.20
C VAL A 129 1.69 -25.02 0.27
N ASN A 130 2.62 -25.82 0.81
CA ASN A 130 4.04 -25.48 0.84
C ASN A 130 4.65 -25.29 -0.57
N GLU A 131 4.24 -26.12 -1.53
CA GLU A 131 4.67 -25.99 -2.93
C GLU A 131 4.14 -24.69 -3.58
N ALA A 132 2.91 -24.28 -3.27
CA ALA A 132 2.36 -22.99 -3.72
C ALA A 132 3.10 -21.81 -3.09
N VAL A 133 3.39 -21.85 -1.78
CA VAL A 133 4.21 -20.82 -1.09
C VAL A 133 5.59 -20.72 -1.75
N ARG A 134 6.30 -21.82 -1.99
CA ARG A 134 7.61 -21.79 -2.65
C ARG A 134 7.53 -21.27 -4.10
N ALA A 135 6.45 -21.57 -4.82
CA ALA A 135 6.25 -21.15 -6.20
C ALA A 135 5.88 -19.65 -6.33
N LEU A 136 5.20 -19.07 -5.34
CA LEU A 136 4.97 -17.63 -5.24
C LEU A 136 6.22 -16.88 -4.74
N LEU A 137 6.89 -17.38 -3.69
CA LEU A 137 8.07 -16.75 -3.06
C LEU A 137 9.35 -16.82 -3.92
N ARG A 138 9.45 -17.78 -4.86
CA ARG A 138 10.63 -18.02 -5.74
C ARG A 138 12.01 -17.86 -5.05
N PRO A 139 12.31 -18.57 -3.93
CA PRO A 139 13.55 -18.37 -3.17
C PRO A 139 14.82 -18.43 -4.03
N LYS A 140 15.63 -17.37 -3.99
CA LYS A 140 16.79 -17.19 -4.87
C LYS A 140 18.08 -17.79 -4.29
N PRO A 141 18.86 -18.58 -5.06
CA PRO A 141 20.13 -19.11 -4.57
C PRO A 141 21.16 -17.99 -4.44
N ASP A 142 21.76 -17.88 -3.25
CA ASP A 142 22.99 -17.11 -3.03
C ASP A 142 24.13 -17.74 -3.86
N LEU A 143 24.65 -16.96 -4.82
CA LEU A 143 25.71 -17.38 -5.73
C LEU A 143 27.12 -17.29 -5.10
N ALA A 144 27.33 -16.43 -4.09
CA ALA A 144 28.59 -16.38 -3.36
C ALA A 144 28.79 -17.67 -2.54
N LEU A 145 27.70 -18.23 -2.01
CA LEU A 145 27.67 -19.54 -1.36
C LEU A 145 27.75 -20.74 -2.33
N LEU A 146 28.12 -20.52 -3.59
CA LEU A 146 28.40 -21.58 -4.59
C LEU A 146 29.81 -21.48 -5.20
N ALA A 147 30.69 -20.64 -4.67
CA ALA A 147 32.08 -20.58 -5.11
C ALA A 147 32.76 -21.96 -5.00
N GLY A 148 33.32 -22.46 -6.12
CA GLY A 148 33.96 -23.77 -6.22
C GLY A 148 33.05 -24.95 -6.58
N GLU A 149 31.73 -24.77 -6.68
CA GLU A 149 30.82 -25.80 -7.21
C GLU A 149 31.01 -25.99 -8.73
N PRO A 150 30.65 -27.15 -9.32
CA PRO A 150 30.88 -27.44 -10.73
C PRO A 150 30.22 -26.42 -11.69
N PRO A 151 30.80 -26.13 -12.87
CA PRO A 151 30.27 -25.11 -13.79
C PRO A 151 28.79 -25.31 -14.18
N GLN A 152 28.34 -26.56 -14.33
CA GLN A 152 26.93 -26.89 -14.58
C GLN A 152 26.01 -26.51 -13.42
N ALA A 153 26.45 -26.73 -12.17
CA ALA A 153 25.70 -26.35 -10.97
C ALA A 153 25.62 -24.83 -10.82
N LEU A 154 26.73 -24.13 -11.07
CA LEU A 154 26.77 -22.66 -11.12
C LEU A 154 25.88 -22.08 -12.22
N ALA A 155 25.86 -22.65 -13.42
CA ALA A 155 24.98 -22.23 -14.50
C ALA A 155 23.49 -22.42 -14.14
N ALA A 156 23.14 -23.57 -13.57
CA ALA A 156 21.77 -23.85 -13.11
C ALA A 156 21.32 -22.93 -11.96
N ALA A 157 22.24 -22.58 -11.05
CA ALA A 157 21.97 -21.62 -9.97
C ALA A 157 21.81 -20.19 -10.49
N ARG A 158 22.66 -19.75 -11.43
CA ARG A 158 22.54 -18.45 -12.10
C ARG A 158 21.21 -18.29 -12.82
N ALA A 159 20.81 -19.26 -13.64
CA ALA A 159 19.50 -19.23 -14.31
C ALA A 159 18.31 -19.14 -13.33
N ALA A 160 18.42 -19.71 -12.12
CA ALA A 160 17.39 -19.58 -11.09
C ALA A 160 17.44 -18.23 -10.34
N ALA A 161 18.64 -17.66 -10.15
CA ALA A 161 18.83 -16.31 -9.62
C ALA A 161 18.26 -15.27 -10.60
N GLU A 162 18.63 -15.35 -11.87
CA GLU A 162 18.28 -14.46 -12.99
C GLU A 162 16.83 -14.58 -13.48
N GLY A 163 16.15 -15.70 -13.20
CA GLY A 163 14.72 -15.86 -13.50
C GLY A 163 13.84 -14.83 -12.76
N PRO A 164 12.53 -14.77 -13.03
CA PRO A 164 11.67 -13.74 -12.43
C PRO A 164 11.65 -13.74 -10.89
N ALA A 165 11.29 -12.59 -10.33
CA ALA A 165 11.11 -12.41 -8.89
C ALA A 165 9.95 -13.27 -8.34
N GLY A 166 9.98 -13.49 -7.02
CA GLY A 166 8.83 -13.98 -6.28
C GLY A 166 7.98 -12.83 -5.76
N LEU A 167 7.12 -13.12 -4.78
CA LEU A 167 6.39 -12.13 -4.00
C LEU A 167 6.68 -12.29 -2.51
N GLY A 168 6.96 -11.17 -1.87
CA GLY A 168 7.19 -10.99 -0.44
C GLY A 168 8.42 -11.70 0.10
N THR A 169 8.52 -11.67 1.43
CA THR A 169 9.42 -12.52 2.20
C THR A 169 8.66 -13.72 2.76
N LEU A 170 9.36 -14.68 3.37
CA LEU A 170 8.73 -15.77 4.12
C LEU A 170 7.81 -15.27 5.27
N ALA A 171 8.06 -14.06 5.80
CA ALA A 171 7.21 -13.44 6.83
C ALA A 171 5.95 -12.77 6.24
N SER A 172 5.91 -12.52 4.93
CA SER A 172 4.75 -11.99 4.20
C SER A 172 3.64 -13.06 4.01
N TYR A 173 3.92 -14.33 4.32
CA TYR A 173 2.99 -15.46 4.21
C TYR A 173 2.42 -15.94 5.56
N ALA A 174 1.16 -16.40 5.56
CA ALA A 174 0.54 -17.11 6.67
C ALA A 174 -0.35 -18.24 6.13
N THR A 175 -0.12 -19.50 6.53
CA THR A 175 -1.02 -20.61 6.13
C THR A 175 -2.07 -20.94 7.19
N GLU A 176 -3.12 -21.67 6.77
CA GLU A 176 -4.17 -22.24 7.63
C GLU A 176 -5.00 -21.17 8.38
N VAL A 177 -5.20 -19.99 7.79
CA VAL A 177 -5.73 -18.81 8.48
C VAL A 177 -7.25 -18.82 8.56
N ALA A 178 -7.81 -18.95 9.77
CA ALA A 178 -9.26 -18.85 10.00
C ALA A 178 -9.80 -17.44 9.68
N LEU A 179 -10.92 -17.37 8.97
CA LEU A 179 -11.59 -16.14 8.52
C LEU A 179 -13.00 -16.06 9.15
N PRO A 180 -13.17 -15.36 10.29
CA PRO A 180 -14.36 -15.50 11.12
C PRO A 180 -15.58 -14.76 10.55
N ALA A 181 -16.52 -15.50 9.95
CA ALA A 181 -17.84 -14.95 9.60
C ALA A 181 -18.71 -14.62 10.83
N THR A 182 -18.41 -15.24 11.99
CA THR A 182 -18.95 -14.92 13.32
C THR A 182 -17.83 -15.10 14.37
N GLY A 183 -18.02 -14.67 15.62
CA GLY A 183 -16.99 -14.74 16.67
C GLY A 183 -15.85 -13.75 16.48
N THR A 184 -14.70 -13.97 17.12
CA THR A 184 -13.51 -13.09 17.07
C THR A 184 -12.37 -13.74 16.26
N TRP A 185 -11.26 -13.02 16.07
CA TRP A 185 -10.02 -13.60 15.55
C TRP A 185 -9.46 -14.72 16.43
N SER A 186 -9.52 -14.54 17.76
CA SER A 186 -9.06 -15.53 18.76
C SER A 186 -10.02 -16.70 18.96
N THR A 187 -11.33 -16.47 18.80
CA THR A 187 -12.39 -17.47 18.93
C THR A 187 -13.31 -17.41 17.70
N PRO A 188 -12.88 -17.99 16.55
CA PRO A 188 -13.68 -18.00 15.34
C PRO A 188 -14.98 -18.78 15.52
N GLY A 189 -16.10 -18.16 15.13
CA GLY A 189 -17.40 -18.82 15.14
C GLY A 189 -17.57 -19.80 13.96
N LYS A 190 -18.52 -20.73 14.11
CA LYS A 190 -18.82 -21.73 13.09
C LYS A 190 -19.27 -21.07 11.77
N GLY A 191 -18.91 -21.70 10.65
CA GLY A 191 -19.33 -21.27 9.31
C GLY A 191 -18.39 -20.31 8.59
N GLY A 192 -17.31 -19.84 9.25
CA GLY A 192 -16.24 -19.09 8.57
C GLY A 192 -15.52 -19.88 7.46
N ALA A 193 -14.72 -19.17 6.68
CA ALA A 193 -13.70 -19.76 5.81
C ALA A 193 -12.41 -20.04 6.61
N GLN A 194 -11.51 -20.80 6.02
CA GLN A 194 -10.12 -20.93 6.47
C GLN A 194 -9.29 -20.91 5.19
N ALA A 195 -8.39 -19.94 5.06
CA ALA A 195 -7.54 -19.80 3.89
C ALA A 195 -6.31 -20.70 3.98
N ASP A 196 -6.01 -21.42 2.91
CA ASP A 196 -4.77 -22.21 2.82
C ASP A 196 -3.55 -21.31 2.93
N ILE A 197 -3.58 -20.13 2.30
CA ILE A 197 -2.55 -19.08 2.38
C ILE A 197 -3.20 -17.69 2.42
N VAL A 198 -2.64 -16.80 3.23
CA VAL A 198 -2.78 -15.35 3.13
C VAL A 198 -1.39 -14.76 2.84
N LEU A 199 -1.32 -13.85 1.86
CA LEU A 199 -0.12 -13.10 1.48
C LEU A 199 -0.37 -11.60 1.67
N THR A 200 0.54 -10.95 2.38
CA THR A 200 0.62 -9.49 2.53
C THR A 200 2.01 -9.03 2.14
N ALA A 201 2.18 -8.63 0.88
CA ALA A 201 3.45 -8.13 0.32
C ALA A 201 3.24 -6.76 -0.36
N PRO A 202 2.90 -5.69 0.40
CA PRO A 202 2.80 -4.35 -0.15
C PRO A 202 4.12 -3.86 -0.77
N GLU A 203 5.26 -4.44 -0.38
CA GLU A 203 6.58 -4.22 -0.98
C GLU A 203 6.66 -4.59 -2.48
N ASP A 204 5.80 -5.50 -2.96
CA ASP A 204 5.70 -5.94 -4.37
C ASP A 204 4.37 -5.52 -5.01
N GLU A 205 3.74 -4.44 -4.49
CA GLU A 205 2.43 -3.93 -4.91
C GLU A 205 1.26 -4.93 -4.77
N VAL A 206 1.44 -6.04 -4.04
CA VAL A 206 0.42 -7.08 -3.85
C VAL A 206 -0.57 -6.64 -2.75
N PRO A 207 -1.85 -6.34 -3.08
CA PRO A 207 -2.87 -6.16 -2.05
C PRO A 207 -3.13 -7.49 -1.34
N LEU A 208 -3.69 -7.42 -0.12
CA LEU A 208 -4.05 -8.58 0.71
C LEU A 208 -4.66 -9.73 -0.13
N LEU A 209 -3.88 -10.79 -0.36
CA LEU A 209 -4.23 -11.88 -1.26
C LEU A 209 -4.52 -13.16 -0.48
N PHE A 210 -5.67 -13.76 -0.75
CA PHE A 210 -6.05 -15.08 -0.23
C PHE A 210 -5.81 -16.14 -1.30
N VAL A 211 -5.35 -17.32 -0.90
CA VAL A 211 -5.12 -18.46 -1.81
C VAL A 211 -5.75 -19.72 -1.26
N GLU A 212 -6.41 -20.48 -2.14
CA GLU A 212 -6.87 -21.86 -1.94
C GLU A 212 -6.08 -22.80 -2.85
N VAL A 213 -5.73 -23.99 -2.38
CA VAL A 213 -4.94 -24.98 -3.12
C VAL A 213 -5.74 -26.29 -3.24
N ASP A 214 -6.62 -26.40 -4.26
CA ASP A 214 -7.35 -27.65 -4.49
C ASP A 214 -6.45 -28.72 -5.11
N ASN A 215 -6.30 -29.84 -4.41
CA ASN A 215 -5.67 -31.06 -4.89
C ASN A 215 -6.52 -31.83 -5.94
N CYS A 216 -7.49 -31.19 -6.60
CA CYS A 216 -8.46 -31.76 -7.54
C CYS A 216 -9.39 -32.83 -6.91
N TYR A 217 -9.67 -32.69 -5.62
CA TYR A 217 -10.60 -33.54 -4.87
C TYR A 217 -11.90 -32.83 -4.49
N GLU A 218 -11.99 -31.50 -4.59
CA GLU A 218 -13.23 -30.75 -4.38
C GLU A 218 -14.06 -30.65 -5.67
N THR A 219 -15.38 -30.45 -5.56
CA THR A 219 -16.25 -30.15 -6.71
C THR A 219 -16.42 -28.64 -6.89
N GLY A 220 -16.92 -28.20 -8.04
CA GLY A 220 -17.29 -26.80 -8.27
C GLY A 220 -18.28 -26.26 -7.22
N GLN A 221 -19.16 -27.11 -6.68
CA GLN A 221 -20.09 -26.74 -5.59
C GLN A 221 -19.38 -26.56 -4.24
N VAL A 222 -18.41 -27.41 -3.90
CA VAL A 222 -17.62 -27.28 -2.66
C VAL A 222 -16.78 -26.00 -2.69
N LEU A 223 -16.12 -25.75 -3.82
CA LEU A 223 -15.37 -24.51 -4.04
C LEU A 223 -16.28 -23.27 -4.07
N ALA A 224 -17.49 -23.36 -4.65
CA ALA A 224 -18.45 -22.26 -4.62
C ALA A 224 -18.92 -21.94 -3.19
N ALA A 225 -19.13 -22.96 -2.35
CA ALA A 225 -19.45 -22.79 -0.94
C ALA A 225 -18.29 -22.19 -0.14
N LYS A 226 -17.02 -22.45 -0.51
CA LYS A 226 -15.86 -21.71 0.03
C LYS A 226 -15.91 -20.23 -0.37
N ILE A 227 -16.10 -19.91 -1.65
CA ILE A 227 -16.19 -18.51 -2.13
C ILE A 227 -17.34 -17.73 -1.47
N GLU A 228 -18.47 -18.38 -1.18
CA GLU A 228 -19.55 -17.73 -0.42
C GLU A 228 -19.14 -17.41 1.03
N LYS A 229 -18.35 -18.27 1.68
CA LYS A 229 -17.80 -17.98 3.02
C LYS A 229 -16.79 -16.82 2.98
N TYR A 230 -15.94 -16.75 1.96
CA TYR A 230 -15.06 -15.59 1.72
C TYR A 230 -15.87 -14.30 1.60
N MET A 231 -16.92 -14.30 0.77
CA MET A 231 -17.81 -13.14 0.63
C MET A 231 -18.44 -12.72 1.97
N ARG A 232 -18.99 -13.67 2.74
CA ARG A 232 -19.56 -13.41 4.07
C ARG A 232 -18.53 -12.84 5.06
N PHE A 233 -17.26 -13.21 4.93
CA PHE A 233 -16.17 -12.65 5.74
C PHE A 233 -15.74 -11.26 5.27
N PHE A 234 -15.61 -11.02 3.96
CA PHE A 234 -15.20 -9.72 3.40
C PHE A 234 -16.26 -8.62 3.63
N GLN A 235 -17.53 -8.99 3.63
CA GLN A 235 -18.67 -8.11 3.93
C GLN A 235 -18.88 -7.87 5.44
N ARG A 236 -18.21 -8.62 6.31
CA ARG A 236 -18.42 -8.52 7.76
C ARG A 236 -17.82 -7.23 8.30
N GLN A 237 -18.67 -6.34 8.80
CA GLN A 237 -18.26 -5.19 9.60
C GLN A 237 -18.00 -5.58 11.06
N VAL A 238 -17.11 -4.84 11.72
CA VAL A 238 -16.90 -4.81 13.17
C VAL A 238 -16.56 -3.37 13.58
N LYS A 239 -16.81 -3.01 14.84
CA LYS A 239 -16.24 -1.78 15.40
C LYS A 239 -14.77 -2.01 15.75
N ASP A 240 -13.91 -1.13 15.25
CA ASP A 240 -12.50 -1.10 15.58
C ASP A 240 -12.29 -0.37 16.93
N SER A 241 -11.04 -0.29 17.36
CA SER A 241 -10.55 0.40 18.57
C SER A 241 -10.87 1.90 18.62
N ASP A 242 -11.10 2.54 17.46
CA ASP A 242 -11.57 3.93 17.35
C ASP A 242 -13.11 4.07 17.42
N GLY A 243 -13.84 2.96 17.52
CA GLY A 243 -15.30 2.91 17.51
C GLY A 243 -15.94 2.94 16.12
N THR A 244 -15.17 3.16 15.05
CA THR A 244 -15.62 3.20 13.66
C THR A 244 -15.95 1.79 13.18
N GLU A 245 -17.04 1.62 12.42
CA GLU A 245 -17.32 0.35 11.74
C GLU A 245 -16.42 0.19 10.51
N ARG A 246 -15.60 -0.86 10.52
CA ARG A 246 -14.64 -1.20 9.47
C ARG A 246 -14.78 -2.68 9.09
N PRO A 247 -14.51 -3.07 7.83
CA PRO A 247 -14.50 -4.48 7.42
C PRO A 247 -13.51 -5.29 8.27
N MET A 248 -13.90 -6.44 8.79
CA MET A 248 -13.12 -7.18 9.81
C MET A 248 -11.70 -7.52 9.36
N TRP A 249 -11.48 -7.77 8.07
CA TRP A 249 -10.13 -8.00 7.52
C TRP A 249 -9.18 -6.79 7.69
N ARG A 250 -9.69 -5.56 7.64
CA ARG A 250 -8.89 -4.33 7.85
C ARG A 250 -8.41 -4.16 9.30
N THR A 251 -9.12 -4.74 10.29
CA THR A 251 -8.67 -4.73 11.71
C THR A 251 -7.40 -5.55 11.98
N ARG A 252 -6.93 -6.31 10.98
CA ARG A 252 -5.81 -7.25 11.09
C ARG A 252 -4.75 -7.05 10.03
N TRP A 253 -5.16 -6.66 8.82
CA TRP A 253 -4.27 -6.37 7.72
C TRP A 253 -4.49 -4.95 7.27
N TRP A 254 -3.49 -4.09 7.52
CA TRP A 254 -3.50 -2.73 7.02
C TRP A 254 -3.51 -2.75 5.49
N VAL A 255 -4.48 -2.05 4.93
CA VAL A 255 -4.61 -1.75 3.50
C VAL A 255 -4.95 -0.26 3.43
N PRO A 256 -4.34 0.53 2.52
CA PRO A 256 -4.67 1.94 2.37
C PRO A 256 -6.18 2.18 2.26
N ASP A 257 -6.66 3.29 2.84
CA ASP A 257 -8.04 3.71 2.63
C ASP A 257 -8.29 4.04 1.16
N GLU A 258 -9.43 3.59 0.65
CA GLU A 258 -9.69 3.48 -0.79
C GLU A 258 -9.91 4.86 -1.42
N THR A 259 -8.83 5.42 -1.97
CA THR A 259 -8.86 6.58 -2.88
C THR A 259 -9.36 6.23 -4.29
N THR A 260 -9.76 4.97 -4.51
CA THR A 260 -10.24 4.43 -5.78
C THR A 260 -11.77 4.53 -5.88
N VAL A 261 -12.26 4.85 -7.08
CA VAL A 261 -13.70 4.90 -7.39
C VAL A 261 -14.31 3.48 -7.52
N ASP A 262 -13.47 2.46 -7.44
CA ASP A 262 -13.83 1.04 -7.45
C ASP A 262 -13.29 0.38 -6.18
N SER A 263 -14.17 -0.35 -5.49
CA SER A 263 -14.00 -0.94 -4.16
C SER A 263 -14.19 -2.47 -4.23
N PRO A 264 -13.26 -3.20 -4.87
CA PRO A 264 -13.29 -4.66 -4.88
C PRO A 264 -12.96 -5.21 -3.49
N HIS A 265 -13.56 -6.36 -3.15
CA HIS A 265 -13.11 -7.14 -2.01
C HIS A 265 -11.72 -7.73 -2.26
N PRO A 266 -10.98 -8.14 -1.21
CA PRO A 266 -9.65 -8.72 -1.37
C PRO A 266 -9.61 -9.89 -2.38
N PRO A 267 -8.58 -9.97 -3.24
CA PRO A 267 -8.45 -11.01 -4.26
C PRO A 267 -8.36 -12.42 -3.67
N VAL A 268 -8.87 -13.39 -4.43
CA VAL A 268 -8.79 -14.83 -4.13
C VAL A 268 -8.19 -15.56 -5.34
N LEU A 269 -7.10 -16.29 -5.11
CA LEU A 269 -6.41 -17.13 -6.10
C LEU A 269 -6.69 -18.62 -5.83
N LEU A 270 -7.07 -19.36 -6.87
CA LEU A 270 -7.24 -20.81 -6.83
C LEU A 270 -6.08 -21.51 -7.55
N VAL A 271 -5.28 -22.30 -6.82
CA VAL A 271 -4.14 -23.05 -7.37
C VAL A 271 -4.51 -24.53 -7.48
N PHE A 272 -4.84 -25.00 -8.68
CA PHE A 272 -5.22 -26.39 -8.91
C PHE A 272 -3.98 -27.29 -9.02
N ASN A 273 -3.81 -28.19 -8.05
CA ASN A 273 -2.78 -29.22 -8.04
C ASN A 273 -3.37 -30.57 -8.50
N ARG A 274 -2.94 -31.09 -9.65
CA ARG A 274 -3.56 -32.25 -10.34
C ARG A 274 -3.16 -33.60 -9.70
N LEU A 275 -3.54 -33.83 -8.45
CA LEU A 275 -3.38 -35.12 -7.74
C LEU A 275 -4.67 -35.96 -7.76
N GLY A 276 -5.83 -35.33 -7.59
CA GLY A 276 -7.14 -35.95 -7.59
C GLY A 276 -7.73 -36.17 -8.98
N PRO A 277 -8.84 -36.93 -9.08
CA PRO A 277 -9.38 -37.43 -10.35
C PRO A 277 -10.16 -36.40 -11.17
N ARG A 278 -10.35 -35.16 -10.68
CA ARG A 278 -11.16 -34.14 -11.38
C ARG A 278 -10.31 -33.30 -12.32
N ASN A 279 -10.85 -33.00 -13.51
CA ASN A 279 -10.23 -32.06 -14.43
C ASN A 279 -10.49 -30.61 -13.94
N PRO A 280 -9.44 -29.81 -13.65
CA PRO A 280 -9.58 -28.42 -13.20
C PRO A 280 -10.41 -27.53 -14.11
N GLU A 281 -10.36 -27.71 -15.44
CA GLU A 281 -11.05 -26.83 -16.39
C GLU A 281 -12.57 -27.03 -16.32
N THR A 282 -13.03 -28.28 -16.11
CA THR A 282 -14.44 -28.57 -15.84
C THR A 282 -14.88 -28.02 -14.48
N THR A 283 -14.05 -28.18 -13.44
CA THR A 283 -14.31 -27.62 -12.10
C THR A 283 -14.40 -26.10 -12.13
N VAL A 284 -13.45 -25.43 -12.81
CA VAL A 284 -13.41 -23.97 -13.02
C VAL A 284 -14.64 -23.48 -13.75
N ARG A 285 -15.06 -24.14 -14.84
CA ARG A 285 -16.27 -23.76 -15.59
C ARG A 285 -17.53 -23.84 -14.73
N GLN A 286 -17.69 -24.90 -13.93
CA GLN A 286 -18.79 -25.02 -12.97
C GLN A 286 -18.71 -23.96 -11.87
N LEU A 287 -17.51 -23.71 -11.35
CA LEU A 287 -17.28 -22.74 -10.28
C LEU A 287 -17.58 -21.30 -10.73
N ALA A 288 -17.16 -20.91 -11.94
CA ALA A 288 -17.42 -19.60 -12.50
C ALA A 288 -18.92 -19.31 -12.65
N GLU A 289 -19.69 -20.31 -13.10
CA GLU A 289 -21.16 -20.26 -13.17
C GLU A 289 -21.77 -20.06 -11.76
N LEU A 290 -21.47 -20.98 -10.83
CA LEU A 290 -22.03 -20.99 -9.47
C LEU A 290 -21.66 -19.75 -8.64
N THR A 291 -20.52 -19.12 -8.92
CA THR A 291 -20.03 -17.94 -8.19
C THR A 291 -20.25 -16.62 -8.91
N ARG A 292 -20.90 -16.59 -10.10
CA ARG A 292 -21.08 -15.40 -10.95
C ARG A 292 -21.36 -14.11 -10.18
N ARG A 293 -22.36 -14.13 -9.29
CA ARG A 293 -22.80 -13.01 -8.44
C ARG A 293 -21.68 -12.37 -7.60
N HIS A 294 -20.64 -13.13 -7.24
CA HIS A 294 -19.55 -12.74 -6.34
C HIS A 294 -18.34 -12.10 -7.06
N TRP A 295 -18.12 -12.40 -8.35
CA TRP A 295 -16.94 -11.91 -9.10
C TRP A 295 -17.30 -11.08 -10.34
N GLN A 296 -18.51 -11.23 -10.89
CA GLN A 296 -18.91 -10.48 -12.09
C GLN A 296 -19.17 -9.01 -11.72
N GLY A 297 -18.33 -8.13 -12.28
CA GLY A 297 -18.52 -6.69 -12.25
C GLY A 297 -19.61 -6.20 -13.21
N THR A 298 -20.06 -4.97 -13.03
CA THR A 298 -21.01 -4.29 -13.91
C THR A 298 -20.28 -3.50 -14.99
N ALA A 299 -20.76 -3.59 -16.23
CA ALA A 299 -20.26 -2.75 -17.32
C ALA A 299 -20.99 -1.39 -17.32
N ASP A 300 -20.23 -0.32 -17.55
CA ASP A 300 -20.72 1.02 -17.87
C ASP A 300 -20.95 1.15 -19.39
N GLU A 301 -21.63 2.20 -19.84
CA GLU A 301 -21.94 2.43 -21.26
C GLU A 301 -20.69 2.56 -22.14
N ASP A 302 -19.58 3.06 -21.57
CA ASP A 302 -18.27 3.16 -22.24
C ASP A 302 -17.45 1.85 -22.22
N GLY A 303 -18.00 0.77 -21.67
CA GLY A 303 -17.32 -0.53 -21.56
C GLY A 303 -16.35 -0.66 -20.38
N THR A 304 -16.20 0.37 -19.54
CA THR A 304 -15.52 0.24 -18.22
C THR A 304 -16.22 -0.83 -17.39
N HIS A 305 -15.47 -1.59 -16.59
CA HIS A 305 -16.04 -2.61 -15.70
C HIS A 305 -15.74 -2.26 -14.25
N TRP A 306 -16.79 -2.19 -13.43
CA TRP A 306 -16.75 -1.87 -12.01
C TRP A 306 -16.88 -3.15 -11.18
N TYR A 307 -16.05 -3.30 -10.15
CA TYR A 307 -15.98 -4.48 -9.28
C TYR A 307 -16.31 -4.17 -7.81
N ASN A 308 -16.93 -3.03 -7.52
CA ASN A 308 -17.56 -2.68 -6.22
C ASN A 308 -18.25 -3.88 -5.55
N GLY A 309 -17.75 -4.29 -4.38
CA GLY A 309 -18.27 -5.43 -3.61
C GLY A 309 -18.11 -6.80 -4.29
N LYS A 310 -17.21 -6.92 -5.27
CA LYS A 310 -16.87 -8.18 -5.96
C LYS A 310 -15.48 -8.66 -5.58
N ILE A 311 -15.29 -9.97 -5.59
CA ILE A 311 -13.99 -10.62 -5.39
C ILE A 311 -13.29 -10.73 -6.75
N PRO A 312 -12.08 -10.17 -6.94
CA PRO A 312 -11.17 -10.58 -8.00
C PRO A 312 -10.82 -12.05 -7.79
N LEU A 313 -11.50 -12.92 -8.53
CA LEU A 313 -11.34 -14.37 -8.43
C LEU A 313 -10.50 -14.86 -9.62
N MET A 314 -9.29 -15.34 -9.33
CA MET A 314 -8.36 -15.87 -10.32
C MET A 314 -8.10 -17.35 -10.12
N PHE A 315 -7.62 -18.03 -11.15
CA PHE A 315 -7.08 -19.39 -11.02
C PHE A 315 -5.80 -19.59 -11.83
N THR A 316 -5.02 -20.60 -11.44
CA THR A 316 -3.90 -21.18 -12.20
C THR A 316 -3.74 -22.66 -11.85
N THR A 317 -2.71 -23.33 -12.35
CA THR A 317 -2.34 -24.69 -11.92
C THR A 317 -0.99 -24.69 -11.21
N MET A 318 -0.79 -25.65 -10.29
CA MET A 318 0.49 -25.81 -9.59
C MET A 318 1.68 -25.92 -10.55
N LYS A 319 1.54 -26.63 -11.68
CA LYS A 319 2.60 -26.74 -12.69
C LYS A 319 3.00 -25.37 -13.24
N PHE A 320 2.04 -24.61 -13.78
CA PHE A 320 2.34 -23.32 -14.38
C PHE A 320 2.87 -22.30 -13.36
N LEU A 321 2.37 -22.34 -12.12
CA LEU A 321 2.87 -21.51 -11.03
C LEU A 321 4.32 -21.85 -10.65
N GLN A 322 4.68 -23.13 -10.60
CA GLN A 322 6.06 -23.58 -10.36
C GLN A 322 7.01 -23.27 -11.51
N GLU A 323 6.52 -23.33 -12.75
CA GLU A 323 7.30 -23.10 -13.97
C GLU A 323 7.56 -21.59 -14.16
N HIS A 324 6.49 -20.79 -14.26
CA HIS A 324 6.58 -19.38 -14.66
C HIS A 324 6.59 -18.39 -13.48
N GLY A 325 6.10 -18.76 -12.30
CA GLY A 325 6.03 -17.88 -11.13
C GLY A 325 4.91 -16.82 -11.19
N PRO A 326 4.86 -15.89 -10.22
CA PRO A 326 3.78 -14.89 -10.08
C PRO A 326 3.74 -13.85 -11.21
N THR A 327 4.89 -13.55 -11.81
CA THR A 327 5.02 -12.63 -12.96
C THR A 327 4.75 -13.31 -14.31
N GLY A 328 4.47 -14.62 -14.33
CA GLY A 328 4.18 -15.35 -15.55
C GLY A 328 2.75 -15.09 -16.05
N PRO A 329 2.50 -15.05 -17.37
CA PRO A 329 1.16 -14.93 -17.95
C PRO A 329 0.39 -16.25 -17.83
N VAL A 330 0.06 -16.65 -16.60
CA VAL A 330 -0.49 -17.97 -16.25
C VAL A 330 -1.70 -17.91 -15.33
N PHE A 331 -2.19 -16.70 -15.03
CA PHE A 331 -3.34 -16.45 -14.16
C PHE A 331 -4.53 -16.00 -14.99
N ARG A 332 -5.71 -16.60 -14.75
CA ARG A 332 -6.93 -16.19 -15.43
C ARG A 332 -7.97 -15.71 -14.41
N ARG A 333 -8.26 -14.42 -14.42
CA ARG A 333 -9.39 -13.82 -13.68
C ARG A 333 -10.70 -14.29 -14.32
N PHE A 334 -11.68 -14.70 -13.52
CA PHE A 334 -13.02 -14.98 -14.03
C PHE A 334 -13.61 -13.75 -14.73
N GLY A 335 -14.32 -13.99 -15.84
CA GLY A 335 -14.79 -12.94 -16.76
C GLY A 335 -13.77 -12.44 -17.79
N ARG A 336 -12.47 -12.75 -17.64
CA ARG A 336 -11.43 -12.45 -18.64
C ARG A 336 -11.04 -13.71 -19.42
N ARG A 337 -10.72 -13.55 -20.71
CA ARG A 337 -10.38 -14.65 -21.63
C ARG A 337 -8.88 -14.96 -21.71
N GLN A 338 -8.04 -13.95 -21.51
CA GLN A 338 -6.59 -14.04 -21.62
C GLN A 338 -5.96 -14.49 -20.31
N ASP A 339 -4.83 -15.21 -20.40
CA ASP A 339 -3.94 -15.43 -19.27
C ASP A 339 -3.07 -14.18 -19.06
N GLN A 340 -2.83 -13.84 -17.81
CA GLN A 340 -2.32 -12.56 -17.31
C GLN A 340 -1.25 -12.83 -16.23
N THR A 341 -0.43 -11.83 -15.87
CA THR A 341 0.35 -11.90 -14.64
C THR A 341 -0.58 -11.85 -13.42
N LEU A 342 -0.09 -12.18 -12.22
CA LEU A 342 -0.93 -12.14 -11.02
C LEU A 342 -1.43 -10.71 -10.72
N LEU A 343 -0.58 -9.69 -10.88
CA LEU A 343 -0.95 -8.29 -10.67
C LEU A 343 -1.97 -7.80 -11.71
N ASP A 344 -1.75 -8.08 -13.01
CA ASP A 344 -2.71 -7.74 -14.08
C ASP A 344 -4.10 -8.37 -13.82
N ALA A 345 -4.11 -9.62 -13.35
CA ALA A 345 -5.33 -10.36 -13.07
C ALA A 345 -6.09 -9.82 -11.84
N ILE A 346 -5.38 -9.26 -10.86
CA ILE A 346 -5.93 -8.55 -9.69
C ILE A 346 -6.44 -7.14 -10.08
N GLY A 347 -5.64 -6.38 -10.82
CA GLY A 347 -5.90 -4.98 -11.20
C GLY A 347 -7.09 -4.78 -12.14
N ASN A 348 -7.40 -3.52 -12.45
CA ASN A 348 -8.50 -3.09 -13.32
C ASN A 348 -8.02 -2.09 -14.39
N ALA A 349 -7.08 -2.54 -15.23
CA ALA A 349 -6.43 -1.76 -16.30
C ALA A 349 -7.37 -0.90 -17.18
N ARG A 350 -8.65 -1.29 -17.36
CA ARG A 350 -9.66 -0.47 -18.06
C ARG A 350 -10.04 0.79 -17.27
N LEU A 351 -10.32 0.63 -15.97
CA LEU A 351 -10.61 1.74 -15.07
C LEU A 351 -9.37 2.61 -14.87
N GLU A 352 -8.20 2.00 -14.67
CA GLU A 352 -6.93 2.71 -14.54
C GLU A 352 -6.65 3.60 -15.77
N LEU A 353 -6.90 3.09 -16.98
CA LEU A 353 -6.82 3.86 -18.22
C LEU A 353 -7.84 5.02 -18.25
N ARG A 354 -9.12 4.78 -17.89
CA ARG A 354 -10.14 5.84 -17.81
C ARG A 354 -9.78 6.93 -16.79
N VAL A 355 -9.28 6.55 -15.62
CA VAL A 355 -8.80 7.47 -14.57
C VAL A 355 -7.57 8.24 -15.05
N ALA A 356 -6.63 7.60 -15.76
CA ALA A 356 -5.48 8.28 -16.36
C ALA A 356 -5.90 9.30 -17.44
N GLN A 357 -6.85 8.94 -18.31
CA GLN A 357 -7.45 9.83 -19.31
C GLN A 357 -8.18 11.02 -18.66
N GLN A 358 -9.00 10.79 -17.64
CA GLN A 358 -9.67 11.85 -16.87
C GLN A 358 -8.66 12.80 -16.21
N ARG A 359 -7.59 12.25 -15.57
CA ARG A 359 -6.49 13.03 -14.99
C ARG A 359 -5.69 13.79 -16.06
N ALA A 360 -5.56 13.29 -17.29
CA ALA A 360 -4.96 14.02 -18.40
C ALA A 360 -5.86 15.18 -18.87
N ALA A 361 -7.15 14.93 -19.10
CA ALA A 361 -8.12 15.94 -19.55
C ALA A 361 -8.32 17.06 -18.51
N TYR A 362 -8.29 16.74 -17.20
CA TYR A 362 -8.31 17.77 -16.14
C TYR A 362 -7.05 18.63 -16.15
N ARG A 363 -5.87 18.04 -16.35
CA ARG A 363 -4.59 18.78 -16.48
C ARG A 363 -4.54 19.65 -17.74
N ALA A 364 -5.16 19.22 -18.84
CA ALA A 364 -5.32 20.05 -20.05
C ALA A 364 -6.19 21.28 -19.78
N ARG A 365 -7.43 21.09 -19.27
CA ARG A 365 -8.34 22.20 -18.92
C ARG A 365 -7.75 23.19 -17.92
N ARG A 366 -6.93 22.72 -16.96
CA ARG A 366 -6.19 23.62 -16.07
C ARG A 366 -5.18 24.50 -16.80
N ARG A 367 -4.40 23.94 -17.73
CA ARG A 367 -3.44 24.72 -18.54
C ARG A 367 -4.16 25.72 -19.43
N GLU A 368 -5.25 25.32 -20.09
CA GLU A 368 -6.09 26.20 -20.91
C GLU A 368 -6.64 27.38 -20.10
N HIS A 369 -7.11 27.13 -18.87
CA HIS A 369 -7.59 28.18 -17.97
C HIS A 369 -6.46 29.10 -17.47
N GLU A 370 -5.31 28.53 -17.08
CA GLU A 370 -4.12 29.27 -16.66
C GLU A 370 -3.55 30.13 -17.80
N GLU A 371 -3.56 29.65 -19.05
CA GLU A 371 -3.24 30.45 -20.24
C GLU A 371 -4.27 31.54 -20.53
N HIS A 372 -5.57 31.24 -20.42
CA HIS A 372 -6.61 32.24 -20.64
C HIS A 372 -6.51 33.39 -19.64
N LEU A 373 -6.23 33.10 -18.36
CA LEU A 373 -5.96 34.11 -17.35
C LEU A 373 -4.69 34.94 -17.64
N ARG A 374 -3.62 34.32 -18.18
CA ARG A 374 -2.42 35.05 -18.64
C ARG A 374 -2.76 36.01 -19.79
N ARG A 375 -3.45 35.54 -20.83
CA ARG A 375 -3.86 36.37 -21.98
C ARG A 375 -4.75 37.55 -21.55
N LEU A 376 -5.67 37.33 -20.59
CA LEU A 376 -6.46 38.42 -20.00
C LEU A 376 -5.62 39.41 -19.19
N ALA A 377 -4.61 38.95 -18.44
CA ALA A 377 -3.70 39.81 -17.70
C ALA A 377 -2.80 40.64 -18.63
N GLU A 378 -2.28 40.04 -19.70
CA GLU A 378 -1.51 40.69 -20.77
C GLU A 378 -2.35 41.74 -21.50
N GLN A 379 -3.60 41.40 -21.89
CA GLN A 379 -4.54 42.36 -22.50
C GLN A 379 -4.86 43.54 -21.57
N ARG A 380 -4.99 43.31 -20.26
CA ARG A 380 -5.19 44.38 -19.26
C ARG A 380 -3.97 45.27 -19.10
N ARG A 381 -2.75 44.71 -19.09
CA ARG A 381 -1.51 45.49 -19.09
C ARG A 381 -1.39 46.35 -20.34
N ALA A 382 -1.52 45.75 -21.52
CA ALA A 382 -1.50 46.48 -22.79
C ALA A 382 -2.64 47.51 -22.92
N ALA A 383 -3.79 47.31 -22.26
CA ALA A 383 -4.85 48.33 -22.18
C ALA A 383 -4.41 49.51 -21.29
N ALA A 384 -3.94 49.24 -20.07
CA ALA A 384 -3.46 50.28 -19.14
C ALA A 384 -2.25 51.05 -19.70
N GLU A 385 -1.31 50.39 -20.37
CA GLU A 385 -0.16 51.01 -21.06
C GLU A 385 -0.62 51.94 -22.19
N ARG A 386 -1.66 51.58 -22.94
CA ARG A 386 -2.25 52.45 -23.97
C ARG A 386 -3.03 53.62 -23.37
N GLU A 387 -3.75 53.40 -22.27
CA GLU A 387 -4.44 54.46 -21.51
C GLU A 387 -3.42 55.47 -20.95
N GLU A 388 -2.31 54.99 -20.37
CA GLU A 388 -1.20 55.83 -19.89
C GLU A 388 -0.52 56.59 -21.04
N GLN A 389 -0.30 55.96 -22.21
CA GLN A 389 0.22 56.62 -23.40
C GLN A 389 -0.74 57.70 -23.93
N LEU A 390 -2.05 57.44 -23.94
CA LEU A 390 -3.07 58.43 -24.33
C LEU A 390 -3.11 59.60 -23.34
N LEU A 391 -3.06 59.35 -22.03
CA LEU A 391 -2.99 60.40 -21.01
C LEU A 391 -1.70 61.24 -21.13
N LYS A 392 -0.55 60.60 -21.44
CA LYS A 392 0.71 61.32 -21.70
C LYS A 392 0.65 62.16 -22.99
N ALA A 393 0.04 61.64 -24.05
CA ALA A 393 -0.15 62.37 -25.30
C ALA A 393 -1.18 63.51 -25.16
N GLU A 394 -2.26 63.32 -24.41
CA GLU A 394 -3.22 64.37 -24.10
C GLU A 394 -2.61 65.44 -23.20
N ARG A 395 -1.80 65.05 -22.19
CA ARG A 395 -0.99 66.02 -21.43
C ARG A 395 -0.16 66.82 -22.42
N GLU A 396 0.74 66.19 -23.19
CA GLU A 396 1.62 66.86 -24.17
C GLU A 396 0.88 67.79 -25.16
N ALA A 397 -0.31 67.41 -25.62
CA ALA A 397 -1.13 68.26 -26.50
C ALA A 397 -1.59 69.56 -25.81
N ARG A 398 -1.70 69.57 -24.47
CA ARG A 398 -2.02 70.74 -23.63
C ARG A 398 -0.77 71.51 -23.15
N ARG A 399 0.46 71.17 -23.59
CA ARG A 399 1.71 71.81 -23.14
C ARG A 399 1.68 73.33 -23.39
N PRO A 400 1.79 74.17 -22.35
CA PRO A 400 1.78 75.62 -22.52
C PRO A 400 2.91 76.12 -23.42
N VAL A 401 2.60 77.17 -24.18
CA VAL A 401 3.57 77.95 -24.96
C VAL A 401 3.78 79.32 -24.30
N CYS A 402 5.00 79.82 -24.33
CA CYS A 402 5.34 81.12 -23.77
C CYS A 402 4.68 82.25 -24.56
N ALA A 403 3.92 83.11 -23.87
CA ALA A 403 3.25 84.27 -24.46
C ALA A 403 4.22 85.32 -25.06
N THR A 404 5.53 85.24 -24.76
CA THR A 404 6.55 86.17 -25.26
C THR A 404 7.36 85.60 -26.43
N CYS A 405 7.80 84.33 -26.37
CA CYS A 405 8.70 83.74 -27.37
C CYS A 405 8.09 82.56 -28.17
N GLY A 406 6.85 82.17 -27.90
CA GLY A 406 6.16 81.06 -28.57
C GLY A 406 6.70 79.65 -28.26
N SER A 407 7.84 79.53 -27.56
CA SER A 407 8.44 78.25 -27.19
C SER A 407 7.54 77.47 -26.23
N ARG A 408 7.39 76.16 -26.45
CA ARG A 408 6.78 75.22 -25.49
C ARG A 408 7.56 75.23 -24.17
N PHE A 409 6.86 75.05 -23.06
CA PHE A 409 7.47 74.92 -21.73
C PHE A 409 8.25 73.61 -21.60
N THR A 410 9.35 73.59 -20.84
CA THR A 410 9.98 72.33 -20.42
C THR A 410 9.08 71.60 -19.41
N ASP A 411 9.38 70.35 -19.09
CA ASP A 411 8.57 69.59 -18.12
C ASP A 411 8.64 70.19 -16.71
N GLU A 412 9.81 70.65 -16.29
CA GLU A 412 10.04 71.31 -15.00
C GLU A 412 9.30 72.65 -14.94
N ARG A 413 9.36 73.44 -16.03
CA ARG A 413 8.62 74.72 -16.12
C ARG A 413 7.12 74.50 -16.04
N TRP A 414 6.63 73.46 -16.70
CA TRP A 414 5.22 73.13 -16.75
C TRP A 414 4.71 72.62 -15.40
N GLU A 415 5.40 71.68 -14.77
CA GLU A 415 5.11 71.20 -13.43
C GLU A 415 5.11 72.36 -12.40
N ALA A 416 6.03 73.32 -12.55
CA ALA A 416 6.07 74.54 -11.73
C ALA A 416 4.90 75.54 -11.97
N VAL A 417 4.11 75.39 -13.04
CA VAL A 417 2.92 76.24 -13.29
C VAL A 417 1.59 75.49 -13.24
N GLU A 418 1.59 74.15 -13.25
CA GLU A 418 0.37 73.37 -12.97
C GLU A 418 -0.07 73.65 -11.52
N PRO A 419 -1.38 73.81 -11.26
CA PRO A 419 -1.87 74.21 -9.94
C PRO A 419 -1.72 73.07 -8.94
N ALA A 420 -0.60 73.04 -8.23
CA ALA A 420 -0.22 72.04 -7.23
C ALA A 420 -1.07 72.12 -5.93
N GLY A 421 -2.38 71.91 -6.07
CA GLY A 421 -3.35 71.81 -4.97
C GLY A 421 -3.61 73.12 -4.21
N TRP A 422 -4.28 72.98 -3.07
CA TRP A 422 -4.56 74.08 -2.14
C TRP A 422 -3.39 74.24 -1.17
N GLY A 423 -2.45 75.11 -1.48
CA GLY A 423 -1.38 75.51 -0.54
C GLY A 423 -0.02 75.79 -1.19
N ALA A 424 0.24 75.33 -2.42
CA ALA A 424 1.45 75.67 -3.14
C ALA A 424 1.52 77.17 -3.48
N ALA A 425 2.72 77.75 -3.41
CA ALA A 425 2.96 79.11 -3.88
C ALA A 425 2.78 79.15 -5.40
N LYS A 426 1.76 79.88 -5.87
CA LYS A 426 1.50 80.04 -7.30
C LYS A 426 2.70 80.71 -7.98
N ASP A 427 3.12 80.19 -9.12
CA ASP A 427 4.11 80.85 -9.96
C ASP A 427 3.61 82.26 -10.34
N SER A 428 4.50 83.25 -10.25
CA SER A 428 4.13 84.65 -10.48
C SER A 428 3.95 85.00 -11.96
N HIS A 429 4.41 84.16 -12.89
CA HIS A 429 4.40 84.41 -14.33
C HIS A 429 4.04 83.12 -15.12
N PRO A 430 2.87 82.50 -14.87
CA PRO A 430 2.55 81.17 -15.39
C PRO A 430 2.47 81.08 -16.93
N GLN A 431 2.32 82.22 -17.61
CA GLN A 431 2.33 82.35 -19.08
C GLN A 431 3.73 82.52 -19.71
N LEU A 432 4.81 82.57 -18.91
CA LEU A 432 6.19 82.73 -19.39
C LEU A 432 7.02 81.44 -19.18
N CYS A 433 7.89 81.10 -20.13
CA CYS A 433 8.96 80.10 -19.93
C CYS A 433 10.07 80.64 -19.01
N ASP A 434 10.96 79.80 -18.49
CA ASP A 434 11.96 80.26 -17.50
C ASP A 434 12.89 81.36 -18.01
N GLY A 435 13.32 81.32 -19.27
CA GLY A 435 14.12 82.39 -19.86
C GLY A 435 13.37 83.74 -19.83
N CYS A 436 12.15 83.78 -20.36
CA CYS A 436 11.34 85.00 -20.35
C CYS A 436 10.91 85.42 -18.94
N LYS A 437 10.67 84.49 -18.03
CA LYS A 437 10.38 84.75 -16.60
C LYS A 437 11.59 85.38 -15.92
N GLN A 438 12.79 84.82 -16.09
CA GLN A 438 14.04 85.36 -15.54
C GLN A 438 14.30 86.78 -16.07
N THR A 439 14.13 87.01 -17.38
CA THR A 439 14.22 88.35 -17.98
C THR A 439 13.17 89.31 -17.40
N ALA A 440 11.91 88.88 -17.25
CA ALA A 440 10.85 89.70 -16.66
C ALA A 440 11.15 90.06 -15.20
N THR A 441 11.61 89.11 -14.38
CA THR A 441 12.01 89.37 -12.99
C THR A 441 13.27 90.23 -12.88
N ALA A 442 14.22 90.12 -13.81
CA ALA A 442 15.41 90.96 -13.85
C ALA A 442 15.08 92.41 -14.28
N ALA A 443 14.18 92.58 -15.25
CA ALA A 443 13.64 93.89 -15.64
C ALA A 443 12.88 94.56 -14.48
N ALA A 444 12.12 93.78 -13.71
CA ALA A 444 11.43 94.26 -12.50
C ALA A 444 12.37 94.51 -11.29
N ALA A 445 13.64 94.09 -11.35
CA ALA A 445 14.61 94.20 -10.26
C ALA A 445 15.64 95.33 -10.43
N SER A 446 15.56 96.14 -11.49
CA SER A 446 16.38 97.35 -11.65
C SER A 446 15.65 98.59 -11.10
N PRO A 447 16.34 99.56 -10.45
CA PRO A 447 15.82 100.03 -9.16
C PRO A 447 15.19 101.43 -9.16
N ALA A 448 14.02 101.55 -8.54
CA ALA A 448 13.48 102.79 -8.01
C ALA A 448 12.61 102.53 -6.76
N ALA A 449 12.64 103.46 -5.80
CA ALA A 449 11.79 103.55 -4.60
C ALA A 449 11.74 102.34 -3.63
N ARG A 450 12.42 102.47 -2.47
CA ARG A 450 12.15 101.71 -1.24
C ARG A 450 11.06 102.39 -0.42
N THR A 451 10.30 101.64 0.37
CA THR A 451 9.97 102.02 1.76
C THR A 451 9.69 100.76 2.61
N PRO A 452 10.05 100.71 3.91
CA PRO A 452 9.82 99.57 4.80
C PRO A 452 8.65 99.82 5.80
N GLU A 453 8.64 99.07 6.90
CA GLU A 453 7.63 99.01 7.99
C GLU A 453 6.38 98.18 7.63
N HIS A 454 5.74 97.47 8.57
CA HIS A 454 5.79 97.54 10.05
C HIS A 454 5.90 96.13 10.69
N GLN A 455 6.24 96.02 11.98
CA GLN A 455 6.54 94.75 12.66
C GLN A 455 5.65 94.49 13.90
N GLU A 456 5.12 93.25 13.99
CA GLU A 456 4.85 92.50 15.25
C GLU A 456 3.81 93.05 16.28
N PRO A 457 3.38 92.27 17.30
CA PRO A 457 3.83 90.93 17.72
C PRO A 457 2.76 89.82 17.84
N GLU A 458 3.29 88.60 17.85
CA GLU A 458 2.91 87.36 18.58
C GLU A 458 1.43 86.97 18.87
N GLY A 459 1.13 85.70 18.53
CA GLY A 459 0.03 84.92 19.08
C GLY A 459 0.37 83.42 19.03
N GLY A 460 0.97 82.88 20.08
CA GLY A 460 1.56 81.53 20.08
C GLY A 460 0.54 80.38 20.14
N GLY A 461 0.83 79.27 19.46
CA GLY A 461 0.00 78.05 19.48
C GLY A 461 0.80 76.80 19.10
N ALA A 462 1.24 76.02 20.09
CA ALA A 462 1.97 74.78 19.86
C ALA A 462 1.01 73.64 19.45
N GLY A 463 1.29 72.97 18.33
CA GLY A 463 0.45 71.88 17.80
C GLY A 463 1.26 70.72 17.22
N ARG A 464 1.44 69.64 18.00
CA ARG A 464 2.01 68.37 17.52
C ARG A 464 0.96 67.55 16.76
N HIS A 465 1.00 67.57 15.43
CA HIS A 465 0.45 66.50 14.57
C HIS A 465 1.42 66.33 13.38
N ASP A 466 2.14 65.23 13.18
CA ASP A 466 1.71 63.82 13.16
C ASP A 466 0.64 63.59 12.08
N PHE A 467 1.09 63.57 10.82
CA PHE A 467 0.23 63.43 9.64
C PHE A 467 0.51 62.15 8.83
N ARG A 468 -0.18 61.09 9.25
CA ARG A 468 -0.81 60.08 8.38
C ARG A 468 0.08 59.36 7.35
N ARG A 469 0.82 58.33 7.80
CA ARG A 469 0.90 57.10 7.00
C ARG A 469 -0.47 56.42 7.03
N ASN A 470 -1.26 56.56 5.96
CA ASN A 470 -2.62 56.04 5.90
C ASN A 470 -2.68 54.56 5.47
N THR A 471 -1.86 53.71 6.08
CA THR A 471 -1.99 52.26 6.00
C THR A 471 -3.17 51.84 6.89
N ARG A 472 -4.20 51.21 6.29
CA ARG A 472 -5.33 50.66 7.06
C ARG A 472 -4.81 49.72 8.14
N ARG A 473 -5.14 49.99 9.40
CA ARG A 473 -4.86 49.04 10.49
C ARG A 473 -5.60 47.73 10.19
N PRO A 474 -4.98 46.56 10.38
CA PRO A 474 -5.73 45.31 10.34
C PRO A 474 -6.66 45.24 11.56
N VAL A 475 -7.83 44.66 11.33
CA VAL A 475 -8.79 44.29 12.38
C VAL A 475 -8.58 42.83 12.78
N CYS A 476 -8.94 42.49 14.01
CA CYS A 476 -8.92 41.11 14.50
C CYS A 476 -9.81 40.21 13.62
N THR A 477 -9.27 39.10 13.10
CA THR A 477 -10.03 38.19 12.22
C THR A 477 -11.16 37.43 12.93
N GLU A 478 -11.20 37.48 14.27
CA GLU A 478 -12.20 36.79 15.09
C GLU A 478 -13.29 37.74 15.61
N CYS A 479 -12.91 38.91 16.16
CA CYS A 479 -13.85 39.85 16.79
C CYS A 479 -14.03 41.19 16.05
N GLY A 480 -13.31 41.44 14.95
CA GLY A 480 -13.42 42.67 14.15
C GLY A 480 -12.86 43.95 14.79
N ALA A 481 -12.35 43.89 16.02
CA ALA A 481 -11.78 45.05 16.72
C ALA A 481 -10.44 45.50 16.11
N ASP A 482 -10.19 46.81 16.11
CA ASP A 482 -8.90 47.40 15.74
C ASP A 482 -7.77 46.93 16.68
N PHE A 483 -6.56 46.79 16.13
CA PHE A 483 -5.36 46.51 16.93
C PHE A 483 -4.93 47.73 17.74
N THR A 484 -4.67 47.53 19.04
CA THR A 484 -4.05 48.54 19.90
C THR A 484 -2.64 48.87 19.44
N ASP A 485 -2.16 50.09 19.71
CA ASP A 485 -0.83 50.57 19.29
C ASP A 485 0.30 49.64 19.78
N GLU A 486 0.15 49.04 20.95
CA GLU A 486 1.12 48.14 21.56
C GLU A 486 1.15 46.78 20.85
N ARG A 487 -0.03 46.22 20.52
CA ARG A 487 -0.16 44.97 19.74
C ARG A 487 0.37 45.17 18.32
N TRP A 488 0.10 46.32 17.70
CA TRP A 488 0.66 46.69 16.39
C TRP A 488 2.19 46.80 16.42
N ARG A 489 2.76 47.55 17.38
CA ARG A 489 4.22 47.71 17.59
C ARG A 489 4.95 46.44 18.03
N ALA A 490 4.23 45.38 18.35
CA ALA A 490 4.77 44.04 18.53
C ALA A 490 4.87 43.32 17.17
N VAL A 491 3.76 43.16 16.45
CA VAL A 491 3.70 42.46 15.15
C VAL A 491 4.61 43.11 14.10
N GLU A 492 4.63 44.45 14.03
CA GLU A 492 5.49 45.21 13.10
C GLU A 492 7.00 44.98 13.34
N ARG A 493 7.40 44.50 14.53
CA ARG A 493 8.80 44.35 14.94
C ARG A 493 9.37 42.94 14.74
N VAL A 494 8.51 41.91 14.77
CA VAL A 494 8.90 40.51 14.49
C VAL A 494 8.55 40.07 13.06
N GLY A 495 7.67 40.80 12.37
CA GLY A 495 7.15 40.39 11.06
C GLY A 495 6.03 39.34 11.19
N TRP A 496 5.22 39.23 10.14
CA TRP A 496 4.00 38.40 10.16
C TRP A 496 4.26 36.89 10.21
N ASP A 497 5.46 36.45 9.79
CA ASP A 497 5.76 35.02 9.59
C ASP A 497 6.72 34.42 10.64
N ALA A 498 7.19 35.21 11.63
CA ALA A 498 8.39 34.86 12.43
C ALA A 498 8.22 35.03 13.96
N SER A 499 7.16 34.47 14.56
CA SER A 499 7.07 34.32 16.02
C SER A 499 6.23 33.12 16.45
N PRO A 500 6.81 32.09 17.12
CA PRO A 500 6.08 30.87 17.52
C PRO A 500 4.98 31.04 18.58
N GLY A 501 4.86 32.21 19.22
CA GLY A 501 4.02 32.43 20.41
C GLY A 501 3.03 33.60 20.34
N LEU A 502 2.76 34.16 19.16
CA LEU A 502 1.77 35.23 18.99
C LEU A 502 1.03 35.04 17.66
N ARG A 503 -0.31 35.06 17.66
CA ARG A 503 -1.09 34.96 16.41
C ARG A 503 -1.31 36.36 15.82
N PRO A 504 -0.66 36.73 14.70
CA PRO A 504 -0.60 38.12 14.24
C PRO A 504 -1.95 38.63 13.69
N THR A 505 -2.90 37.73 13.41
CA THR A 505 -4.27 38.06 12.96
C THR A 505 -5.26 38.31 14.11
N LEU A 506 -4.88 38.02 15.36
CA LEU A 506 -5.74 38.18 16.53
C LEU A 506 -5.34 39.40 17.38
N CYS A 507 -6.34 40.06 17.98
CA CYS A 507 -6.10 41.04 19.05
C CYS A 507 -5.64 40.34 20.34
N GLY A 508 -5.11 41.11 21.29
CA GLY A 508 -4.55 40.56 22.54
C GLY A 508 -5.55 39.81 23.43
N ASP A 509 -6.86 40.01 23.25
CA ASP A 509 -7.89 39.32 24.03
C ASP A 509 -8.30 38.00 23.39
N CYS A 510 -8.49 37.97 22.06
CA CYS A 510 -8.71 36.73 21.30
C CYS A 510 -7.50 35.78 21.40
N ASP A 511 -6.27 36.29 21.31
CA ASP A 511 -5.05 35.49 21.41
C ASP A 511 -4.91 34.83 22.81
N ARG A 512 -5.11 35.61 23.88
CA ARG A 512 -5.13 35.09 25.27
C ARG A 512 -6.28 34.12 25.52
N ARG A 513 -7.46 34.38 24.94
CA ARG A 513 -8.59 33.45 25.00
C ARG A 513 -8.26 32.14 24.30
N TYR A 514 -7.71 32.19 23.08
CA TYR A 514 -7.32 31.01 22.31
C TYR A 514 -6.30 30.15 23.07
N GLU A 515 -5.28 30.77 23.69
CA GLU A 515 -4.36 30.05 24.58
C GLU A 515 -5.08 29.38 25.76
N THR A 516 -6.04 30.07 26.37
CA THR A 516 -6.78 29.60 27.54
C THR A 516 -7.69 28.44 27.18
N ASP A 517 -8.46 28.57 26.09
CA ASP A 517 -9.36 27.56 25.56
C ASP A 517 -8.55 26.33 25.09
N GLY A 518 -7.36 26.52 24.50
CA GLY A 518 -6.43 25.44 24.15
C GLY A 518 -5.91 24.68 25.37
N LYS A 519 -5.51 25.39 26.44
CA LYS A 519 -5.07 24.81 27.72
C LYS A 519 -6.22 24.08 28.47
N GLN A 520 -7.46 24.52 28.29
CA GLN A 520 -8.65 23.83 28.83
C GLN A 520 -9.07 22.62 28.00
N ALA A 521 -8.86 22.63 26.68
CA ALA A 521 -9.16 21.49 25.80
C ALA A 521 -8.17 20.32 25.98
N TRP A 522 -6.91 20.59 26.34
CA TRP A 522 -5.85 19.59 26.48
C TRP A 522 -5.11 19.66 27.84
N PRO A 523 -5.80 19.44 28.97
CA PRO A 523 -5.20 19.53 30.31
C PRO A 523 -4.39 18.25 30.63
N GLY A 524 -3.28 18.00 29.93
CA GLY A 524 -2.55 16.74 30.10
C GLY A 524 -1.15 16.57 29.49
N GLU A 525 -0.62 17.49 28.67
CA GLU A 525 0.76 17.38 28.18
C GLU A 525 1.77 18.02 29.16
N PRO A 526 2.74 17.26 29.72
CA PRO A 526 3.87 17.83 30.42
C PRO A 526 4.84 18.48 29.41
N GLY A 527 5.24 19.73 29.65
CA GLY A 527 6.26 20.39 28.84
C GLY A 527 7.59 19.61 28.86
N SER A 528 8.25 19.53 27.70
CA SER A 528 9.48 18.77 27.51
C SER A 528 10.73 19.48 28.06
N GLU A 529 10.93 19.43 29.37
CA GLU A 529 12.25 19.64 29.98
C GLU A 529 13.00 18.31 30.09
N GLU A 530 14.24 18.24 29.56
CA GLU A 530 15.09 17.04 29.60
C GLU A 530 15.82 16.89 30.96
N PRO A 531 15.73 15.72 31.63
CA PRO A 531 16.62 15.37 32.74
C PRO A 531 17.73 14.41 32.29
N GLY A 532 18.99 14.75 32.58
CA GLY A 532 20.16 13.91 32.29
C GLY A 532 20.25 12.61 33.12
N PRO A 533 21.17 11.69 32.76
CA PRO A 533 21.15 10.31 33.27
C PRO A 533 21.70 10.15 34.70
N GLY A 534 20.85 9.67 35.62
CA GLY A 534 21.22 9.23 36.97
C GLY A 534 21.07 7.72 37.19
N ARG A 535 22.03 7.07 37.85
CA ARG A 535 21.96 5.65 38.27
C ARG A 535 21.51 5.54 39.73
N ALA A 536 20.65 4.57 40.06
CA ALA A 536 20.79 3.72 41.27
C ALA A 536 19.77 2.55 41.32
N HIS A 537 20.08 1.57 42.17
CA HIS A 537 19.22 0.46 42.63
C HIS A 537 18.08 1.00 43.55
N ALA A 538 17.04 0.28 43.99
CA ALA A 538 16.96 -1.15 44.33
C ALA A 538 15.51 -1.71 44.48
N GLU A 539 15.44 -3.02 44.76
CA GLU A 539 14.42 -3.85 45.41
C GLU A 539 13.05 -3.28 45.87
N GLY A 540 11.96 -4.01 45.60
CA GLY A 540 10.62 -3.81 46.21
C GLY A 540 9.69 -5.02 45.99
N ARG A 541 8.99 -5.48 47.04
CA ARG A 541 8.23 -6.75 47.06
C ARG A 541 6.75 -6.62 46.66
N SER A 542 6.17 -7.75 46.23
CA SER A 542 4.71 -7.99 46.14
C SER A 542 4.02 -7.85 47.52
N PRO A 543 2.67 -7.69 47.56
CA PRO A 543 1.88 -8.82 48.06
C PRO A 543 0.59 -9.13 47.28
N ASP A 544 0.02 -10.30 47.59
CA ASP A 544 -1.19 -10.90 46.98
C ASP A 544 -2.51 -10.15 47.21
N CYS A 545 -3.45 -10.34 46.27
CA CYS A 545 -4.89 -10.24 46.52
C CYS A 545 -5.61 -11.47 45.93
N GLY A 546 -6.22 -12.28 46.80
CA GLY A 546 -6.95 -13.50 46.41
C GLY A 546 -8.38 -13.29 45.88
N PRO A 547 -9.01 -14.32 45.30
CA PRO A 547 -10.33 -14.22 44.67
C PRO A 547 -11.47 -14.19 45.69
N ARG A 548 -12.55 -13.45 45.39
CA ARG A 548 -13.83 -13.51 46.12
C ARG A 548 -14.74 -14.59 45.54
N LEU A 549 -15.27 -15.44 46.42
CA LEU A 549 -16.41 -16.32 46.17
C LEU A 549 -17.67 -15.71 46.80
N VAL A 550 -18.77 -15.67 46.05
CA VAL A 550 -20.15 -15.46 46.51
C VAL A 550 -21.11 -16.13 45.50
N PRO A 551 -22.34 -16.52 45.88
CA PRO A 551 -22.82 -17.86 45.52
C PRO A 551 -24.04 -17.89 44.59
N SER A 552 -24.41 -19.10 44.16
CA SER A 552 -25.71 -19.39 43.54
C SER A 552 -26.88 -19.03 44.46
N ALA A 553 -27.98 -18.60 43.86
CA ALA A 553 -29.30 -18.62 44.46
C ALA A 553 -30.28 -19.20 43.43
N ASP A 554 -30.85 -20.37 43.74
CA ASP A 554 -31.99 -20.92 43.00
C ASP A 554 -33.26 -20.13 43.33
N LEU A 555 -34.08 -19.82 42.33
CA LEU A 555 -35.51 -19.55 42.56
C LEU A 555 -36.37 -20.26 41.52
N THR A 556 -37.38 -20.96 42.03
CA THR A 556 -38.29 -21.85 41.29
C THR A 556 -39.57 -21.14 40.86
N GLY A 557 -40.12 -21.54 39.71
CA GLY A 557 -41.45 -21.13 39.23
C GLY A 557 -41.72 -21.66 37.82
N GLN A 558 -41.97 -22.96 37.64
CA GLN A 558 -43.30 -23.58 37.67
C GLN A 558 -44.36 -22.89 36.79
N ALA A 559 -44.63 -23.49 35.61
CA ALA A 559 -45.98 -23.60 35.05
C ALA A 559 -46.06 -24.79 34.06
N HIS A 560 -46.92 -25.76 34.40
CA HIS A 560 -47.75 -26.67 33.61
C HIS A 560 -47.65 -26.77 32.06
N CYS A 561 -48.05 -27.87 31.39
CA CYS A 561 -48.13 -29.33 31.67
C CYS A 561 -48.80 -30.03 30.46
N ALA A 562 -48.09 -30.91 29.74
CA ALA A 562 -48.66 -31.96 28.86
C ALA A 562 -47.52 -32.96 28.53
N VAL A 563 -47.40 -34.14 29.15
CA VAL A 563 -48.30 -35.32 29.11
C VAL A 563 -48.47 -35.84 27.68
N GLY A 564 -47.70 -36.88 27.34
CA GLY A 564 -47.59 -37.47 25.99
C GLY A 564 -46.85 -38.82 26.00
N SER A 565 -47.39 -39.75 26.79
CA SER A 565 -47.00 -41.16 27.04
C SER A 565 -45.84 -41.81 26.27
N ARG A 566 -44.93 -42.43 27.04
CA ARG A 566 -43.96 -43.45 26.59
C ARG A 566 -44.68 -44.69 26.02
N GLN A 567 -44.01 -45.40 25.11
CA GLN A 567 -43.69 -46.83 25.31
C GLN A 567 -42.53 -47.28 24.41
N ALA A 568 -41.82 -48.32 24.80
CA ALA A 568 -40.68 -48.87 24.07
C ALA A 568 -40.64 -50.39 24.19
N LEU A 569 -40.61 -51.11 23.06
CA LEU A 569 -40.47 -52.57 23.02
C LEU A 569 -39.47 -53.01 21.93
N ARG A 570 -38.33 -53.51 22.45
CA ARG A 570 -37.41 -54.59 22.03
C ARG A 570 -37.32 -55.12 20.57
N PRO A 571 -36.16 -55.73 20.21
CA PRO A 571 -35.78 -56.00 18.83
C PRO A 571 -36.19 -57.40 18.30
N VAL A 572 -36.05 -57.59 16.98
CA VAL A 572 -36.16 -58.88 16.30
C VAL A 572 -34.82 -59.28 15.66
N ARG A 573 -34.45 -60.57 15.76
CA ARG A 573 -33.38 -61.25 15.03
C ARG A 573 -33.96 -62.49 14.35
N HIS A 574 -33.76 -62.67 13.04
CA HIS A 574 -33.74 -63.93 12.28
C HIS A 574 -33.06 -63.59 10.94
N HIS A 575 -32.35 -64.42 10.18
CA HIS A 575 -31.64 -65.69 10.26
C HIS A 575 -30.82 -65.77 8.94
N ALA A 576 -29.82 -66.64 8.84
CA ALA A 576 -29.17 -66.98 7.56
C ALA A 576 -29.72 -68.32 7.02
N PRO A 577 -29.48 -68.63 5.73
CA PRO A 577 -28.44 -69.63 5.40
C PRO A 577 -27.47 -69.11 4.30
N SER A 578 -26.29 -69.68 3.99
CA SER A 578 -25.86 -71.09 3.78
C SER A 578 -26.53 -71.76 2.56
N ALA A 579 -25.85 -72.52 1.68
CA ALA A 579 -24.43 -72.85 1.54
C ALA A 579 -24.10 -73.33 0.09
N ALA A 580 -22.81 -73.48 -0.23
CA ALA A 580 -22.25 -74.22 -1.40
C ALA A 580 -22.57 -73.69 -2.84
N GLY A 581 -21.79 -74.02 -3.87
CA GLY A 581 -20.45 -74.62 -3.90
C GLY A 581 -20.04 -75.26 -5.26
N ARG A 582 -18.72 -75.36 -5.50
CA ARG A 582 -18.03 -76.01 -6.65
C ARG A 582 -18.17 -75.30 -8.02
N LEU A 583 -17.11 -75.01 -8.79
CA LEU A 583 -16.02 -75.80 -9.42
C LEU A 583 -16.38 -76.40 -10.79
N VAL A 584 -15.73 -75.93 -11.87
CA VAL A 584 -15.26 -76.64 -13.08
C VAL A 584 -14.36 -75.67 -13.89
N ALA A 585 -13.49 -76.16 -14.78
CA ALA A 585 -12.45 -75.36 -15.45
C ALA A 585 -12.28 -75.63 -16.95
N ALA A 586 -11.79 -74.63 -17.69
CA ALA A 586 -11.13 -74.67 -19.01
C ALA A 586 -10.30 -73.36 -19.15
N ALA A 587 -9.05 -73.25 -19.64
CA ALA A 587 -8.26 -73.91 -20.69
C ALA A 587 -8.24 -73.14 -22.04
N GLY A 588 -7.04 -72.94 -22.62
CA GLY A 588 -6.76 -72.10 -23.81
C GLY A 588 -5.84 -70.92 -23.45
N GLN A 589 -4.52 -70.94 -23.76
CA GLN A 589 -3.86 -70.66 -25.05
C GLN A 589 -4.08 -69.21 -25.56
N SER A 590 -3.16 -68.43 -26.14
CA SER A 590 -1.69 -68.40 -26.33
C SER A 590 -1.42 -67.65 -27.64
N ALA A 591 -0.86 -66.42 -27.65
CA ALA A 591 -0.16 -65.83 -28.82
C ALA A 591 0.61 -64.51 -28.55
N ARG A 592 1.76 -64.37 -29.24
CA ARG A 592 2.50 -63.15 -29.72
C ARG A 592 2.72 -63.37 -31.25
N PRO A 593 3.28 -62.46 -32.11
CA PRO A 593 3.81 -61.09 -31.99
C PRO A 593 2.79 -60.06 -32.59
N GLU A 594 3.00 -58.95 -33.34
CA GLU A 594 4.09 -58.13 -33.95
C GLU A 594 4.07 -56.69 -33.35
N ALA A 595 5.07 -55.79 -33.43
CA ALA A 595 6.38 -55.72 -34.11
C ALA A 595 6.39 -55.42 -35.64
N ARG A 596 5.93 -54.23 -36.06
CA ARG A 596 6.26 -53.67 -37.39
C ARG A 596 6.94 -52.30 -37.32
N MET A 597 8.12 -52.23 -37.93
CA MET A 597 8.72 -50.97 -38.40
C MET A 597 8.02 -50.49 -39.67
N SER A 598 8.09 -49.19 -39.95
CA SER A 598 7.88 -48.64 -41.29
C SER A 598 8.97 -47.59 -41.55
N THR A 599 9.46 -47.51 -42.78
CA THR A 599 10.71 -46.83 -43.14
C THR A 599 10.54 -45.88 -44.32
N ALA A 600 11.22 -44.73 -44.23
CA ALA A 600 11.77 -43.91 -45.32
C ALA A 600 10.85 -43.43 -46.47
N ASN A 601 10.73 -42.10 -46.60
CA ASN A 601 11.30 -41.29 -47.70
C ASN A 601 11.23 -39.79 -47.27
N ASN A 602 12.20 -38.88 -47.50
CA ASN A 602 13.14 -38.55 -48.59
C ASN A 602 12.59 -37.61 -49.69
N GLY A 603 13.42 -36.62 -50.06
CA GLY A 603 13.07 -35.41 -50.84
C GLY A 603 13.04 -34.16 -49.94
N VAL A 604 14.00 -33.22 -49.90
CA VAL A 604 15.10 -32.81 -50.80
C VAL A 604 14.67 -32.02 -52.05
N PHE A 605 14.51 -30.71 -51.88
CA PHE A 605 14.90 -29.58 -52.77
C PHE A 605 14.89 -28.33 -51.87
N ALA A 606 15.98 -27.61 -51.56
CA ALA A 606 17.11 -27.07 -52.33
C ALA A 606 16.82 -25.72 -53.04
N LEU A 607 17.44 -24.67 -52.49
CA LEU A 607 17.87 -23.41 -53.14
C LEU A 607 16.85 -22.61 -53.98
N SER A 608 16.57 -21.38 -53.51
CA SER A 608 16.96 -20.16 -54.25
C SER A 608 16.84 -18.91 -53.38
N ALA A 609 17.82 -18.02 -53.51
CA ALA A 609 17.74 -16.64 -53.04
C ALA A 609 18.47 -15.77 -54.05
N GLU A 610 17.84 -14.71 -54.58
CA GLU A 610 18.55 -13.53 -55.10
C GLU A 610 17.61 -12.31 -55.23
N ARG A 611 18.20 -11.13 -54.97
CA ARG A 611 17.94 -9.80 -55.55
C ARG A 611 16.49 -9.31 -55.73
N PHE A 612 16.19 -8.21 -55.05
CA PHE A 612 16.14 -6.91 -55.73
C PHE A 612 16.73 -5.81 -54.84
N SER A 613 17.23 -4.71 -55.42
CA SER A 613 17.93 -3.64 -54.68
C SER A 613 17.94 -2.31 -55.45
N ARG A 614 18.00 -1.19 -54.73
CA ARG A 614 17.99 0.22 -55.19
C ARG A 614 16.65 0.66 -55.82
N ALA A 615 16.27 1.95 -55.85
CA ALA A 615 16.94 3.19 -55.39
C ALA A 615 15.95 4.03 -54.53
N GLY A 616 16.29 5.17 -53.92
CA GLY A 616 17.54 5.96 -53.95
C GLY A 616 17.57 6.98 -52.80
N ALA A 617 18.49 7.95 -52.85
CA ALA A 617 18.69 8.97 -51.81
C ALA A 617 19.08 10.34 -52.42
N ALA A 618 19.26 11.36 -51.56
CA ALA A 618 19.55 12.78 -51.87
C ALA A 618 18.36 13.60 -52.44
N ALA A 619 18.25 14.92 -52.23
CA ALA A 619 18.81 15.84 -51.21
C ALA A 619 18.08 17.21 -51.28
N GLU A 620 18.51 18.19 -50.46
CA GLU A 620 18.30 19.65 -50.62
C GLU A 620 16.86 20.20 -50.74
N MET A 621 16.29 20.67 -49.62
CA MET A 621 16.14 22.11 -49.29
C MET A 621 15.71 22.31 -47.83
#